data_AF-A0A8T4JBF5-F1
#
_entry.id   AF-A0A8T4JBF5-F1
#
_cell.length_a   1.000
_cell.length_b   1.000
_cell.length_c   1.000
_cell.angle_alpha   90.00
_cell.angle_beta   90.00
_cell.angle_gamma   90.00
#
_symmetry.space_group_name_H-M   'P 1'
#
loop_
_entity.id
_entity.type
_entity.pdbx_description
1 polymer ?
#
loop_
_entity_poly.entity_id
_entity_poly.type
_entity_poly.pdbx_seq_one_letter_code
_entity_poly.pdbx_strand_id
1 'polypeptide(L)'
;MEAARFVTSLPQPIVLVGHLDTDGLCATAIMARALERLSIEHSVKIVPQISTVFLKKLSGGASYIFLDGGSTHLKSLSELFAEPVLIIDHHAPGGEPAEKHFLLNPLLDKLDGSREICTATISYLLAKELDVANGDVAHLAVVGTIGDAHEKGGVIGPNKEALDEALSSGSVSIMMAPRFFGVFSKPLTKLLASSHDLKVPGITKDYHGSRRLLQELGIPERDGTNKRTYA
;
A
#
# COMPACT_ATOMS: atom_id res chain seq x y z
N MET A 1 12.34 0.59 -17.70
CA MET A 1 13.52 1.32 -18.21
C MET A 1 13.52 2.82 -17.92
N GLU A 2 12.53 3.63 -18.32
CA GLU A 2 12.63 5.10 -18.19
C GLU A 2 12.52 5.58 -16.73
N ALA A 3 11.52 5.12 -15.98
CA ALA A 3 11.36 5.45 -14.56
C ALA A 3 12.56 5.03 -13.70
N ALA A 4 13.14 3.85 -13.93
CA ALA A 4 14.31 3.38 -13.21
C ALA A 4 15.54 4.27 -13.46
N ARG A 5 15.76 4.68 -14.72
CA ARG A 5 16.82 5.66 -15.05
C ARG A 5 16.56 6.99 -14.37
N PHE A 6 15.30 7.46 -14.36
CA PHE A 6 14.91 8.69 -13.69
C PHE A 6 15.29 8.65 -12.20
N VAL A 7 14.93 7.57 -11.48
CA VAL A 7 15.31 7.36 -10.07
C VAL A 7 16.82 7.50 -9.87
N THR A 8 17.63 6.80 -10.67
CA THR A 8 19.10 6.85 -10.55
C THR A 8 19.73 8.19 -10.95
N SER A 9 18.98 9.04 -11.66
CA SER A 9 19.42 10.37 -12.09
C SER A 9 19.04 11.49 -11.12
N LEU A 10 18.20 11.21 -10.12
CA LEU A 10 17.73 12.22 -9.17
C LEU A 10 18.91 12.84 -8.39
N PRO A 11 19.02 14.17 -8.36
CA PRO A 11 19.95 14.85 -7.47
C PRO A 11 19.73 14.48 -6.01
N GLN A 12 20.81 14.26 -5.26
CA GLN A 12 20.74 14.05 -3.82
C GLN A 12 20.73 15.40 -3.05
N PRO A 13 20.09 15.47 -1.88
CA PRO A 13 19.41 14.39 -1.16
C PRO A 13 18.04 14.02 -1.76
N ILE A 14 17.60 12.77 -1.53
CA ILE A 14 16.28 12.27 -1.93
C ILE A 14 15.35 12.22 -0.71
N VAL A 15 14.09 12.65 -0.88
CA VAL A 15 13.04 12.54 0.14
C VAL A 15 11.86 11.73 -0.42
N LEU A 16 11.54 10.62 0.24
CA LEU A 16 10.32 9.86 -0.01
C LEU A 16 9.16 10.51 0.75
N VAL A 17 8.06 10.77 0.06
CA VAL A 17 6.84 11.34 0.64
C VAL A 17 5.68 10.38 0.38
N GLY A 18 5.32 9.61 1.41
CA GLY A 18 4.28 8.59 1.34
C GLY A 18 2.96 9.03 1.98
N HIS A 19 1.86 8.51 1.46
CA HIS A 19 0.53 8.66 2.06
C HIS A 19 0.38 7.81 3.35
N LEU A 20 -0.45 8.27 4.30
CA LEU A 20 -0.72 7.60 5.58
C LEU A 20 -1.89 6.62 5.46
N ASP A 21 -1.75 5.64 4.59
CA ASP A 21 -2.61 4.46 4.53
C ASP A 21 -1.79 3.21 4.22
N THR A 22 -2.45 2.09 3.95
CA THR A 22 -1.74 0.82 3.75
C THR A 22 -0.98 0.81 2.43
N ASP A 23 -1.53 1.36 1.36
CA ASP A 23 -0.89 1.36 0.04
C ASP A 23 0.32 2.31 0.01
N GLY A 24 0.16 3.55 0.48
CA GLY A 24 1.25 4.53 0.59
C GLY A 24 2.39 4.09 1.51
N LEU A 25 2.09 3.46 2.65
CA LEU A 25 3.12 2.92 3.55
C LEU A 25 3.89 1.76 2.90
N CYS A 26 3.20 0.85 2.20
CA CYS A 26 3.84 -0.26 1.50
C CYS A 26 4.69 0.24 0.33
N ALA A 27 4.15 1.15 -0.49
CA ALA A 27 4.87 1.81 -1.59
C ALA A 27 6.16 2.49 -1.09
N THR A 28 6.07 3.20 0.04
CA THR A 28 7.22 3.87 0.65
C THR A 28 8.25 2.88 1.16
N ALA A 29 7.85 1.82 1.84
CA ALA A 29 8.77 0.79 2.33
C ALA A 29 9.50 0.09 1.18
N ILE A 30 8.79 -0.21 0.08
CA ILE A 30 9.35 -0.81 -1.13
C ILE A 30 10.41 0.13 -1.75
N MET A 31 10.09 1.41 -1.95
CA MET A 31 11.04 2.34 -2.54
C MET A 31 12.22 2.65 -1.63
N ALA A 32 12.00 2.75 -0.31
CA ALA A 32 13.09 2.89 0.65
C ALA A 32 14.06 1.70 0.52
N ARG A 33 13.52 0.47 0.49
CA ARG A 33 14.33 -0.74 0.31
C ARG A 33 15.12 -0.75 -1.00
N ALA A 34 14.51 -0.30 -2.08
CA ALA A 34 15.18 -0.19 -3.37
C ALA A 34 16.34 0.82 -3.34
N LEU A 35 16.14 2.00 -2.74
CA LEU A 35 17.18 3.02 -2.60
C LEU A 35 18.31 2.56 -1.66
N GLU A 36 18.00 1.87 -0.56
CA GLU A 36 19.00 1.26 0.33
C GLU A 36 19.93 0.30 -0.43
N ARG A 37 19.36 -0.58 -1.27
CA ARG A 37 20.13 -1.54 -2.08
C ARG A 37 21.05 -0.86 -3.07
N LEU A 38 20.63 0.28 -3.62
CA LEU A 38 21.44 1.12 -4.49
C LEU A 38 22.45 1.99 -3.73
N SER A 39 22.50 1.90 -2.39
CA SER A 39 23.33 2.76 -1.53
C SER A 39 23.03 4.26 -1.72
N ILE A 40 21.76 4.61 -1.99
CA ILE A 40 21.30 5.98 -2.14
C ILE A 40 20.72 6.47 -0.81
N GLU A 41 21.36 7.50 -0.24
CA GLU A 41 20.86 8.15 0.96
C GLU A 41 19.52 8.84 0.71
N HIS A 42 18.57 8.60 1.60
CA HIS A 42 17.25 9.20 1.52
C HIS A 42 16.64 9.40 2.91
N SER A 43 15.63 10.26 2.98
CA SER A 43 14.79 10.42 4.16
C SER A 43 13.33 10.15 3.82
N VAL A 44 12.52 9.82 4.83
CA VAL A 44 11.11 9.46 4.66
C VAL A 44 10.23 10.46 5.40
N LYS A 45 9.15 10.88 4.75
CA LYS A 45 8.04 11.65 5.34
C LYS A 45 6.74 10.95 5.01
N ILE A 46 5.98 10.56 6.04
CA ILE A 46 4.62 10.05 5.87
C ILE A 46 3.63 11.15 6.19
N VAL A 47 2.65 11.36 5.30
CA VAL A 47 1.66 12.43 5.43
C VAL A 47 0.25 11.91 5.19
N PRO A 48 -0.76 12.41 5.94
CA PRO A 48 -2.14 12.01 5.75
C PRO A 48 -2.75 12.53 4.44
N GLN A 49 -2.18 13.60 3.88
CA GLN A 49 -2.65 14.15 2.61
C GLN A 49 -1.58 15.07 2.02
N ILE A 50 -1.41 15.01 0.70
CA ILE A 50 -0.66 16.03 -0.03
C ILE A 50 -1.60 17.21 -0.27
N SER A 51 -1.15 18.40 0.12
CA SER A 51 -1.88 19.65 -0.11
C SER A 51 -0.92 20.72 -0.63
N THR A 52 -1.44 21.73 -1.31
CA THR A 52 -0.62 22.86 -1.79
C THR A 52 0.11 23.58 -0.65
N VAL A 53 -0.50 23.66 0.54
CA VAL A 53 0.13 24.21 1.75
C VAL A 53 1.31 23.36 2.21
N PHE A 54 1.15 22.03 2.18
CA PHE A 54 2.23 21.10 2.49
C PHE A 54 3.37 21.21 1.46
N LEU A 55 3.04 21.22 0.16
CA LEU A 55 4.02 21.34 -0.92
C LEU A 55 4.86 22.62 -0.83
N LYS A 56 4.25 23.76 -0.47
CA LYS A 56 4.97 25.03 -0.24
C LYS A 56 5.96 24.98 0.93
N LYS A 57 5.67 24.17 1.96
CA LYS A 57 6.59 23.98 3.11
C LYS A 57 7.72 23.00 2.78
N LEU A 58 7.48 22.12 1.82
CA LEU A 58 8.41 21.07 1.44
C LEU A 58 9.42 21.54 0.37
N SER A 59 9.01 22.42 -0.54
CA SER A 59 9.82 22.81 -1.71
C SER A 59 11.23 23.30 -1.35
N GLY A 60 12.23 22.76 -2.04
CA GLY A 60 13.63 23.22 -2.03
C GLY A 60 14.64 22.18 -1.53
N GLY A 61 15.86 22.24 -2.08
CA GLY A 61 17.06 21.58 -1.55
C GLY A 61 17.11 20.04 -1.61
N ALA A 62 16.19 19.39 -2.30
CA ALA A 62 16.14 17.94 -2.45
C ALA A 62 15.36 17.53 -3.70
N SER A 63 15.59 16.31 -4.17
CA SER A 63 14.68 15.60 -5.07
C SER A 63 13.60 14.88 -4.27
N TYR A 64 12.41 14.76 -4.85
CA TYR A 64 11.26 14.17 -4.15
C TYR A 64 10.69 12.99 -4.93
N ILE A 65 10.35 11.93 -4.20
CA ILE A 65 9.55 10.82 -4.72
C ILE A 65 8.24 10.80 -3.94
N PHE A 66 7.14 11.19 -4.59
CA PHE A 66 5.80 11.09 -4.01
C PHE A 66 5.21 9.72 -4.29
N LEU A 67 4.64 9.12 -3.26
CA LEU A 67 4.15 7.76 -3.23
C LEU A 67 2.70 7.77 -2.74
N ASP A 68 1.82 7.26 -3.59
CA ASP A 68 0.37 7.21 -3.36
C ASP A 68 -0.23 8.62 -3.20
N GLY A 69 0.17 9.49 -4.10
CA GLY A 69 -0.36 10.84 -4.19
C GLY A 69 0.54 11.79 -4.96
N GLY A 70 0.02 12.99 -5.20
CA GLY A 70 0.72 14.05 -5.92
C GLY A 70 0.29 14.17 -7.38
N SER A 71 -0.32 13.15 -7.99
CA SER A 71 -0.82 13.21 -9.38
C SER A 71 -1.92 14.26 -9.57
N THR A 72 -2.68 14.56 -8.52
CA THR A 72 -3.69 15.63 -8.54
C THR A 72 -3.10 17.04 -8.37
N HIS A 73 -1.81 17.15 -8.04
CA HIS A 73 -1.12 18.40 -7.72
C HIS A 73 0.01 18.76 -8.70
N LEU A 74 0.04 18.16 -9.89
CA LEU A 74 1.12 18.32 -10.89
C LEU A 74 1.42 19.78 -11.24
N LYS A 75 0.40 20.64 -11.33
CA LYS A 75 0.60 22.08 -11.52
C LYS A 75 1.38 22.73 -10.37
N SER A 76 0.97 22.44 -9.13
CA SER A 76 1.67 22.98 -7.95
C SER A 76 3.08 22.41 -7.80
N LEU A 77 3.30 21.15 -8.15
CA LEU A 77 4.64 20.55 -8.18
C LEU A 77 5.52 21.29 -9.19
N SER A 78 5.01 21.51 -10.40
CA SER A 78 5.73 22.22 -11.48
C SER A 78 6.10 23.67 -11.12
N GLU A 79 5.22 24.36 -10.40
CA GLU A 79 5.44 25.75 -9.97
C GLU A 79 6.39 25.87 -8.76
N LEU A 80 6.35 24.91 -7.83
CA LEU A 80 7.04 25.02 -6.54
C LEU A 80 8.38 24.29 -6.48
N PHE A 81 8.56 23.22 -7.24
CA PHE A 81 9.75 22.37 -7.16
C PHE A 81 10.70 22.70 -8.31
N ALA A 82 11.85 23.28 -8.00
CA ALA A 82 12.90 23.53 -8.99
C ALA A 82 13.53 22.21 -9.47
N GLU A 83 13.84 21.33 -8.52
CA GLU A 83 14.46 20.01 -8.75
C GLU A 83 13.49 18.99 -9.35
N PRO A 84 14.01 17.93 -9.99
CA PRO A 84 13.22 16.81 -10.48
C PRO A 84 12.38 16.14 -9.39
N VAL A 85 11.17 15.70 -9.77
CA VAL A 85 10.23 15.02 -8.87
C VAL A 85 9.74 13.76 -9.58
N LEU A 86 9.76 12.64 -8.89
CA LEU A 86 9.08 11.41 -9.30
C LEU A 86 7.75 11.32 -8.56
N ILE A 87 6.68 11.03 -9.29
CA ILE A 87 5.36 10.75 -8.74
C ILE A 87 5.02 9.31 -9.11
N ILE A 88 4.79 8.46 -8.10
CA ILE A 88 4.32 7.09 -8.24
C ILE A 88 2.93 7.05 -7.62
N ASP A 89 1.92 6.83 -8.45
CA ASP A 89 0.53 7.01 -8.05
C ASP A 89 -0.39 6.33 -9.07
N HIS A 90 -1.57 5.91 -8.62
CA HIS A 90 -2.60 5.25 -9.41
C HIS A 90 -3.89 6.08 -9.54
N HIS A 91 -3.96 7.22 -8.85
CA HIS A 91 -5.09 8.15 -8.94
C HIS A 91 -5.12 8.91 -10.27
N ALA A 92 -6.31 9.39 -10.66
CA ALA A 92 -6.47 10.21 -11.86
C ALA A 92 -5.58 11.47 -11.81
N PRO A 93 -4.69 11.69 -12.80
CA PRO A 93 -3.86 12.88 -12.84
C PRO A 93 -4.68 14.16 -13.01
N GLY A 94 -4.24 15.24 -12.36
CA GLY A 94 -4.84 16.57 -12.48
C GLY A 94 -4.34 17.38 -13.69
N GLY A 95 -3.57 16.77 -14.58
CA GLY A 95 -2.92 17.38 -15.73
C GLY A 95 -1.67 16.61 -16.14
N GLU A 96 -0.74 17.29 -16.83
CA GLU A 96 0.55 16.74 -17.23
C GLU A 96 1.68 17.24 -16.30
N PRO A 97 2.71 16.43 -16.02
CA PRO A 97 3.92 16.89 -15.34
C PRO A 97 4.71 17.87 -16.23
N ALA A 98 5.43 18.83 -15.63
CA ALA A 98 6.49 19.54 -16.36
C ALA A 98 7.59 18.56 -16.79
N GLU A 99 8.31 18.85 -17.89
CA GLU A 99 9.30 17.94 -18.51
C GLU A 99 10.39 17.42 -17.54
N LYS A 100 10.71 18.18 -16.51
CA LYS A 100 11.69 17.81 -15.47
C LYS A 100 11.15 16.83 -14.42
N HIS A 101 9.84 16.63 -14.37
CA HIS A 101 9.17 15.72 -13.44
C HIS A 101 8.76 14.47 -14.19
N PHE A 102 8.75 13.34 -13.48
CA PHE A 102 8.34 12.06 -14.04
C PHE A 102 7.08 11.58 -13.32
N LEU A 103 6.03 11.30 -14.08
CA LEU A 103 4.80 10.70 -13.56
C LEU A 103 4.76 9.23 -13.97
N LEU A 104 4.98 8.34 -13.01
CA LEU A 104 4.75 6.92 -13.17
C LEU A 104 3.33 6.60 -12.71
N ASN A 105 2.39 6.64 -13.65
CA ASN A 105 0.99 6.40 -13.39
C ASN A 105 0.38 5.46 -14.46
N PRO A 106 -0.12 4.28 -14.06
CA PRO A 106 -0.58 3.22 -14.96
C PRO A 106 -1.86 3.59 -15.73
N LEU A 107 -2.58 4.64 -15.33
CA LEU A 107 -3.70 5.17 -16.10
C LEU A 107 -3.24 5.70 -17.48
N LEU A 108 -2.00 6.15 -17.60
CA LEU A 108 -1.40 6.59 -18.87
C LEU A 108 -1.22 5.41 -19.85
N ASP A 109 -1.09 4.19 -19.32
CA ASP A 109 -0.97 2.94 -20.06
C ASP A 109 -2.32 2.20 -20.19
N LYS A 110 -3.44 2.87 -19.89
CA LYS A 110 -4.82 2.35 -19.94
C LYS A 110 -5.11 1.17 -18.99
N LEU A 111 -4.33 1.04 -17.92
CA LEU A 111 -4.63 0.11 -16.83
C LEU A 111 -5.60 0.76 -15.85
N ASP A 112 -6.57 -0.01 -15.33
CA ASP A 112 -7.50 0.49 -14.33
C ASP A 112 -6.83 0.60 -12.94
N GLY A 113 -6.37 1.80 -12.59
CA GLY A 113 -5.80 2.12 -11.28
C GLY A 113 -6.75 1.89 -10.10
N SER A 114 -8.06 1.77 -10.31
CA SER A 114 -9.02 1.46 -9.24
C SER A 114 -9.15 -0.03 -8.93
N ARG A 115 -8.48 -0.90 -9.71
CA ARG A 115 -8.71 -2.34 -9.63
C ARG A 115 -7.52 -3.23 -9.98
N GLU A 116 -6.79 -2.92 -11.03
CA GLU A 116 -5.75 -3.78 -11.61
C GLU A 116 -4.39 -3.57 -10.95
N ILE A 117 -4.13 -2.35 -10.45
CA ILE A 117 -2.82 -1.97 -9.92
C ILE A 117 -2.95 -0.88 -8.86
N CYS A 118 -2.37 -1.10 -7.68
CA CYS A 118 -2.22 -0.08 -6.63
C CYS A 118 -0.80 0.50 -6.61
N THR A 119 -0.55 1.58 -5.86
CA THR A 119 0.75 2.24 -5.79
C THR A 119 1.85 1.33 -5.25
N ALA A 120 1.56 0.49 -4.26
CA ALA A 120 2.54 -0.48 -3.75
C ALA A 120 3.00 -1.44 -4.86
N THR A 121 2.10 -1.88 -5.74
CA THR A 121 2.45 -2.73 -6.88
C THR A 121 3.26 -1.97 -7.93
N ILE A 122 2.91 -0.71 -8.26
CA ILE A 122 3.73 0.12 -9.17
C ILE A 122 5.16 0.25 -8.61
N SER A 123 5.27 0.55 -7.32
CA SER A 123 6.54 0.71 -6.60
C SER A 123 7.34 -0.59 -6.61
N TYR A 124 6.68 -1.74 -6.44
CA TYR A 124 7.31 -3.06 -6.50
C TYR A 124 7.90 -3.37 -7.87
N LEU A 125 7.14 -3.13 -8.93
CA LEU A 125 7.61 -3.33 -10.30
C LEU A 125 8.81 -2.43 -10.62
N LEU A 126 8.76 -1.17 -10.19
CA LEU A 126 9.88 -0.25 -10.32
C LEU A 126 11.09 -0.70 -9.49
N ALA A 127 10.89 -1.13 -8.25
CA ALA A 127 11.96 -1.63 -7.40
C ALA A 127 12.65 -2.86 -8.03
N LYS A 128 11.90 -3.79 -8.61
CA LYS A 128 12.45 -4.93 -9.34
C LYS A 128 13.24 -4.54 -10.58
N GLU A 129 12.79 -3.52 -11.31
CA GLU A 129 13.50 -2.98 -12.46
C GLU A 129 14.83 -2.33 -12.04
N LEU A 130 14.88 -1.71 -10.85
CA LEU A 130 16.11 -1.13 -10.29
C LEU A 130 17.11 -2.21 -9.85
N ASP A 131 16.62 -3.28 -9.21
CA ASP A 131 17.41 -4.44 -8.81
C ASP A 131 16.48 -5.65 -8.63
N VAL A 132 16.79 -6.75 -9.34
CA VAL A 132 16.04 -8.01 -9.28
C VAL A 132 15.97 -8.59 -7.86
N ALA A 133 16.92 -8.25 -6.98
CA ALA A 133 16.90 -8.65 -5.58
C ALA A 133 15.68 -8.10 -4.82
N ASN A 134 15.01 -7.06 -5.33
CA ASN A 134 13.76 -6.53 -4.79
C ASN A 134 12.55 -7.45 -4.96
N GLY A 135 12.69 -8.61 -5.60
CA GLY A 135 11.64 -9.64 -5.60
C GLY A 135 11.26 -10.14 -4.20
N ASP A 136 12.13 -9.98 -3.19
CA ASP A 136 11.86 -10.40 -1.80
C ASP A 136 10.79 -9.58 -1.07
N VAL A 137 10.47 -8.38 -1.57
CA VAL A 137 9.43 -7.50 -1.01
C VAL A 137 8.08 -7.60 -1.73
N ALA A 138 7.87 -8.62 -2.56
CA ALA A 138 6.59 -8.87 -3.26
C ALA A 138 5.36 -8.85 -2.33
N HIS A 139 5.52 -9.38 -1.11
CA HIS A 139 4.47 -9.41 -0.09
C HIS A 139 3.94 -8.01 0.28
N LEU A 140 4.76 -6.95 0.20
CA LEU A 140 4.31 -5.58 0.47
C LEU A 140 3.36 -5.06 -0.62
N ALA A 141 3.58 -5.44 -1.89
CA ALA A 141 2.64 -5.13 -2.97
C ALA A 141 1.27 -5.83 -2.74
N VAL A 142 1.29 -7.06 -2.23
CA VAL A 142 0.07 -7.78 -1.85
C VAL A 142 -0.65 -7.10 -0.69
N VAL A 143 0.09 -6.61 0.32
CA VAL A 143 -0.50 -5.87 1.45
C VAL A 143 -1.14 -4.55 0.97
N GLY A 144 -0.47 -3.79 0.09
CA GLY A 144 -1.05 -2.59 -0.52
C GLY A 144 -2.30 -2.90 -1.35
N THR A 145 -2.26 -3.97 -2.16
CA THR A 145 -3.41 -4.45 -2.95
C THR A 145 -4.63 -4.72 -2.06
N ILE A 146 -4.44 -5.35 -0.90
CA ILE A 146 -5.52 -5.61 0.07
C ILE A 146 -5.93 -4.30 0.78
N GLY A 147 -4.96 -3.43 1.07
CA GLY A 147 -5.16 -2.10 1.66
C GLY A 147 -6.16 -1.25 0.87
N ASP A 148 -6.04 -1.25 -0.45
CA ASP A 148 -6.92 -0.51 -1.38
C ASP A 148 -8.18 -1.27 -1.78
N ALA A 149 -8.40 -2.45 -1.18
CA ALA A 149 -9.51 -3.33 -1.51
C ALA A 149 -9.52 -3.86 -2.98
N HIS A 150 -8.36 -3.91 -3.64
CA HIS A 150 -8.17 -4.46 -5.00
C HIS A 150 -8.24 -5.99 -5.04
N GLU A 151 -8.63 -6.67 -3.96
CA GLU A 151 -8.87 -8.11 -3.92
C GLU A 151 -10.36 -8.48 -4.02
N LYS A 152 -11.27 -7.49 -4.01
CA LYS A 152 -12.72 -7.70 -4.11
C LYS A 152 -13.15 -8.31 -5.46
N GLY A 153 -13.46 -9.60 -5.47
CA GLY A 153 -13.78 -10.34 -6.69
C GLY A 153 -12.57 -11.04 -7.33
N GLY A 154 -11.43 -11.09 -6.63
CA GLY A 154 -10.20 -11.76 -7.07
C GLY A 154 -9.12 -10.77 -7.50
N VAL A 155 -7.86 -11.04 -7.18
CA VAL A 155 -6.75 -10.17 -7.62
C VAL A 155 -6.52 -10.38 -9.11
N ILE A 156 -6.41 -9.30 -9.89
CA ILE A 156 -6.25 -9.30 -11.36
C ILE A 156 -5.12 -8.35 -11.79
N GLY A 157 -4.74 -8.37 -13.06
CA GLY A 157 -3.76 -7.45 -13.64
C GLY A 157 -2.38 -7.55 -12.98
N PRO A 158 -1.60 -6.46 -12.97
CA PRO A 158 -0.29 -6.43 -12.33
C PRO A 158 -0.29 -6.80 -10.84
N ASN A 159 -1.38 -6.51 -10.12
CA ASN A 159 -1.52 -6.97 -8.73
C ASN A 159 -1.50 -8.50 -8.62
N LYS A 160 -2.03 -9.22 -9.63
CA LYS A 160 -2.01 -10.69 -9.66
C LYS A 160 -0.61 -11.23 -9.90
N GLU A 161 0.17 -10.58 -10.75
CA GLU A 161 1.57 -10.94 -10.99
C GLU A 161 2.39 -10.81 -9.71
N ALA A 162 2.25 -9.70 -8.98
CA ALA A 162 2.90 -9.51 -7.68
C ALA A 162 2.46 -10.57 -6.64
N LEU A 163 1.18 -10.93 -6.62
CA LEU A 163 0.68 -12.02 -5.77
C LEU A 163 1.29 -13.37 -6.14
N ASP A 164 1.41 -13.70 -7.42
CA ASP A 164 1.97 -14.97 -7.88
C ASP A 164 3.46 -15.11 -7.52
N GLU A 165 4.21 -14.01 -7.59
CA GLU A 165 5.59 -13.96 -7.13
C GLU A 165 5.71 -14.08 -5.60
N ALA A 166 4.83 -13.42 -4.85
CA ALA A 166 4.77 -13.54 -3.39
C ALA A 166 4.45 -14.99 -2.95
N LEU A 167 3.56 -15.68 -3.67
CA LEU A 167 3.26 -17.09 -3.46
C LEU A 167 4.44 -17.99 -3.82
N SER A 168 5.08 -17.74 -4.96
CA SER A 168 6.22 -18.54 -5.44
C SER A 168 7.44 -18.42 -4.53
N SER A 169 7.65 -17.24 -3.92
CA SER A 169 8.71 -17.01 -2.92
C SER A 169 8.37 -17.57 -1.54
N GLY A 170 7.12 -17.99 -1.29
CA GLY A 170 6.64 -18.42 0.01
C GLY A 170 6.47 -17.28 1.03
N SER A 171 6.53 -16.01 0.59
CA SER A 171 6.31 -14.85 1.46
C SER A 171 4.83 -14.62 1.79
N VAL A 172 3.92 -15.18 1.00
CA VAL A 172 2.47 -15.18 1.23
C VAL A 172 1.92 -16.59 0.98
N SER A 173 0.83 -16.93 1.67
CA SER A 173 0.02 -18.13 1.41
C SER A 173 -1.47 -17.78 1.31
N ILE A 174 -2.21 -18.47 0.44
CA ILE A 174 -3.67 -18.35 0.37
C ILE A 174 -4.31 -19.43 1.22
N MET A 175 -5.26 -19.04 2.08
CA MET A 175 -6.09 -19.96 2.83
C MET A 175 -7.57 -19.55 2.77
N MET A 176 -8.46 -20.52 2.92
CA MET A 176 -9.88 -20.25 3.07
C MET A 176 -10.19 -19.93 4.54
N ALA A 177 -10.67 -18.72 4.79
CA ALA A 177 -11.03 -18.24 6.12
C ALA A 177 -12.14 -17.16 6.05
N PRO A 178 -12.86 -16.89 7.15
CA PRO A 178 -13.72 -15.72 7.27
C PRO A 178 -12.91 -14.44 7.07
N ARG A 179 -13.37 -13.60 6.15
CA ARG A 179 -12.74 -12.32 5.81
C ARG A 179 -13.19 -11.23 6.78
N PHE A 180 -12.76 -11.36 8.04
CA PHE A 180 -13.06 -10.39 9.10
C PHE A 180 -11.80 -9.66 9.57
N PHE A 181 -11.93 -8.35 9.80
CA PHE A 181 -10.83 -7.60 10.41
C PHE A 181 -10.48 -8.14 11.81
N GLY A 182 -9.26 -8.66 11.93
CA GLY A 182 -8.71 -9.25 13.14
C GLY A 182 -9.01 -10.74 13.31
N VAL A 183 -9.39 -11.46 12.25
CA VAL A 183 -9.67 -12.91 12.31
C VAL A 183 -8.53 -13.70 12.97
N PHE A 184 -7.27 -13.32 12.72
CA PHE A 184 -6.08 -13.96 13.31
C PHE A 184 -5.52 -13.27 14.56
N SER A 185 -6.08 -12.13 14.98
CA SER A 185 -5.52 -11.32 16.09
C SER A 185 -6.49 -11.05 17.22
N LYS A 186 -7.80 -11.28 17.02
CA LYS A 186 -8.85 -11.05 18.01
C LYS A 186 -9.38 -12.38 18.56
N PRO A 187 -9.68 -12.46 19.86
CA PRO A 187 -10.54 -13.50 20.41
C PRO A 187 -11.86 -13.61 19.63
N LEU A 188 -12.39 -14.81 19.43
CA LEU A 188 -13.63 -15.05 18.67
C LEU A 188 -14.80 -14.19 19.16
N THR A 189 -14.96 -14.04 20.47
CA THR A 189 -15.99 -13.18 21.07
C THR A 189 -15.88 -11.73 20.61
N LYS A 190 -14.66 -11.19 20.62
CA LYS A 190 -14.38 -9.82 20.17
C LYS A 190 -14.45 -9.71 18.65
N LEU A 191 -14.01 -10.73 17.92
CA LEU A 191 -14.06 -10.78 16.46
C LEU A 191 -15.50 -10.60 15.96
N LEU A 192 -16.43 -11.41 16.49
CA LEU A 192 -17.84 -11.35 16.12
C LEU A 192 -18.52 -10.07 16.59
N ALA A 193 -18.29 -9.65 17.85
CA ALA A 193 -18.91 -8.45 18.39
C ALA A 193 -18.42 -7.15 17.73
N SER A 194 -17.17 -7.12 17.26
CA SER A 194 -16.56 -5.96 16.58
C SER A 194 -16.52 -6.07 15.06
N SER A 195 -17.27 -7.02 14.48
CA SER A 195 -17.34 -7.18 13.03
C SER A 195 -18.03 -5.99 12.39
N HIS A 196 -17.37 -5.39 11.40
CA HIS A 196 -17.96 -4.36 10.53
C HIS A 196 -18.44 -4.97 9.21
N ASP A 197 -17.82 -6.08 8.81
CA ASP A 197 -18.08 -6.84 7.59
C ASP A 197 -19.40 -7.63 7.69
N LEU A 198 -19.75 -8.10 8.89
CA LEU A 198 -20.96 -8.87 9.16
C LEU A 198 -21.81 -8.21 10.24
N LYS A 199 -23.04 -7.84 9.89
CA LYS A 199 -24.04 -7.25 10.81
C LYS A 199 -25.08 -8.30 11.19
N VAL A 200 -24.87 -8.96 12.33
CA VAL A 200 -25.79 -9.97 12.86
C VAL A 200 -26.54 -9.40 14.06
N PRO A 201 -27.89 -9.31 14.02
CA PRO A 201 -28.69 -8.89 15.16
C PRO A 201 -28.39 -9.72 16.41
N GLY A 202 -28.24 -9.05 17.56
CA GLY A 202 -27.94 -9.70 18.83
C GLY A 202 -26.53 -10.26 18.96
N ILE A 203 -25.61 -9.99 18.02
CA ILE A 203 -24.20 -10.38 18.08
C ILE A 203 -23.28 -9.20 17.76
N THR A 204 -23.49 -8.53 16.62
CA THR A 204 -22.68 -7.37 16.24
C THR A 204 -22.96 -6.21 17.21
N LYS A 205 -21.91 -5.62 17.77
CA LYS A 205 -21.94 -4.66 18.88
C LYS A 205 -22.50 -5.22 20.21
N ASP A 206 -22.68 -6.54 20.33
CA ASP A 206 -23.08 -7.21 21.57
C ASP A 206 -22.07 -8.29 21.96
N TYR A 207 -21.15 -7.97 22.87
CA TYR A 207 -20.17 -8.92 23.38
C TYR A 207 -20.84 -10.11 24.09
N HIS A 208 -21.91 -9.87 24.84
CA HIS A 208 -22.62 -10.94 25.55
C HIS A 208 -23.34 -11.85 24.57
N GLY A 209 -23.96 -11.28 23.54
CA GLY A 209 -24.59 -12.01 22.45
C GLY A 209 -23.62 -12.86 21.64
N SER A 210 -22.46 -12.32 21.30
CA SER A 210 -21.39 -13.12 20.70
C SER A 210 -20.95 -14.28 21.59
N ARG A 211 -20.80 -14.05 22.90
CA ARG A 211 -20.44 -15.10 23.85
C ARG A 211 -21.51 -16.18 23.95
N ARG A 212 -22.79 -15.79 24.03
CA ARG A 212 -23.94 -16.73 24.03
C ARG A 212 -23.95 -17.59 22.78
N LEU A 213 -23.75 -16.99 21.60
CA LEU A 213 -23.66 -17.73 20.34
C LEU A 213 -22.56 -18.80 20.39
N LEU A 214 -21.35 -18.43 20.83
CA LEU A 214 -20.25 -19.40 20.91
C LEU A 214 -20.57 -20.54 21.88
N GLN A 215 -21.22 -20.25 23.00
CA GLN A 215 -21.66 -21.27 23.97
C GLN A 215 -22.73 -22.19 23.38
N GLU A 216 -23.73 -21.65 22.70
CA GLU A 216 -24.78 -22.42 22.02
C GLU A 216 -24.22 -23.33 20.92
N LEU A 217 -23.17 -22.89 20.23
CA LEU A 217 -22.45 -23.68 19.23
C LEU A 217 -21.44 -24.68 19.82
N GLY A 218 -21.31 -24.73 21.15
CA GLY A 218 -20.33 -25.60 21.82
C GLY A 218 -18.87 -25.19 21.59
N ILE A 219 -18.61 -23.95 21.19
CA ILE A 219 -17.26 -23.43 20.94
C ILE A 219 -16.72 -22.81 22.24
N PRO A 220 -15.67 -23.39 22.85
CA PRO A 220 -15.17 -22.88 24.12
C PRO A 220 -14.48 -21.52 23.93
N GLU A 221 -14.71 -20.59 24.85
CA GLU A 221 -14.16 -19.23 24.82
C GLU A 221 -12.62 -19.19 24.93
N ARG A 222 -12.03 -20.29 25.40
CA ARG A 222 -10.59 -20.42 25.63
C ARG A 222 -10.03 -21.67 24.96
N ASP A 223 -8.74 -21.60 24.68
CA ASP A 223 -7.90 -22.74 24.38
C ASP A 223 -6.76 -22.77 25.40
N GLY A 224 -6.86 -23.70 26.36
CA GLY A 224 -6.05 -23.67 27.59
C GLY A 224 -6.18 -22.33 28.34
N THR A 225 -5.05 -21.66 28.55
CA THR A 225 -4.99 -20.35 29.22
C THR A 225 -5.26 -19.18 28.27
N ASN A 226 -5.29 -19.39 26.96
CA ASN A 226 -5.47 -18.32 25.99
C ASN A 226 -6.95 -18.14 25.64
N LYS A 227 -7.32 -16.93 25.19
CA LYS A 227 -8.62 -16.73 24.56
C LYS A 227 -8.60 -17.40 23.19
N ARG A 228 -9.69 -18.09 22.83
CA ARG A 228 -9.78 -18.77 21.53
C ARG A 228 -9.81 -17.76 20.39
N THR A 229 -8.95 -17.96 19.39
CA THR A 229 -8.89 -17.24 18.11
C THR A 229 -9.47 -18.09 16.98
N TYR A 230 -9.50 -17.56 15.75
CA TYR A 230 -9.91 -18.36 14.59
C TYR A 230 -8.83 -19.37 14.15
N ALA A 231 -7.56 -18.95 14.18
CA ALA A 231 -6.41 -19.85 14.06
C ALA A 231 -6.27 -20.71 15.31
#